data_AF-A0A3M5E1G5-F1
#
_entry.id   AF-A0A3M5E1G5-F1
#
_cell.length_a   1.000
_cell.length_b   1.000
_cell.length_c   1.000
_cell.angle_alpha   90.00
_cell.angle_beta   90.00
_cell.angle_gamma   90.00
#
_symmetry.space_group_name_H-M   'P 1'
#
loop_
_entity.id
_entity.type
_entity.pdbx_description
1 polymer ?
#
loop_
_entity_poly.entity_id
_entity_poly.type
_entity_poly.pdbx_seq_one_letter_code
_entity_poly.pdbx_strand_id
1 'polypeptide(L)'
;MIPKRGLKLARMVGHITYLSDDAMGAKFGRVLKTEKLNYDLHSVEFQVESYLRYQGEEFSTRFDANTYLLMTKALDYFDPAAAHGDDLVRTLEGVEADFCLMSFTTDWRFSPARSREIVDALIAAKKNVSYLEIDAPQGHDAFLMPIPRYLQAFSGYMNRISV
;
A
#
# COMPACT_ATOMS: atom_id res chain seq x y z
N MET A 1 28.43 10.82 -2.05
CA MET A 1 27.31 11.77 -1.79
C MET A 1 26.04 10.95 -1.63
N ILE A 2 25.28 11.11 -0.54
CA ILE A 2 23.99 10.41 -0.36
C ILE A 2 22.93 11.18 -1.17
N PRO A 3 22.17 10.54 -2.09
CA PRO A 3 21.22 11.23 -2.97
C PRO A 3 19.91 11.60 -2.25
N LYS A 4 20.01 12.36 -1.15
CA LYS A 4 18.88 12.70 -0.27
C LYS A 4 17.72 13.37 -1.02
N ARG A 5 18.01 14.28 -1.95
CA ARG A 5 16.97 14.99 -2.71
C ARG A 5 16.13 14.03 -3.57
N GLY A 6 16.77 13.07 -4.24
CA GLY A 6 16.08 12.08 -5.06
C GLY A 6 15.19 11.16 -4.21
N LEU A 7 15.73 10.67 -3.10
CA LEU A 7 14.98 9.78 -2.20
C LEU A 7 13.77 10.45 -1.55
N LYS A 8 13.87 11.73 -1.17
CA LYS A 8 12.74 12.53 -0.67
C LYS A 8 11.61 12.61 -1.70
N LEU A 9 11.95 12.94 -2.95
CA LEU A 9 10.96 13.05 -4.02
C LEU A 9 10.29 11.70 -4.31
N ALA A 10 11.08 10.63 -4.39
CA ALA A 10 10.55 9.28 -4.56
C ALA A 10 9.58 8.90 -3.44
N ARG A 11 9.93 9.19 -2.17
CA ARG A 11 9.05 8.97 -1.02
C ARG A 11 7.78 9.82 -1.11
N MET A 12 7.87 11.09 -1.46
CA MET A 12 6.71 11.97 -1.59
C MET A 12 5.70 11.44 -2.62
N VAL A 13 6.19 11.02 -3.80
CA VAL A 13 5.34 10.44 -4.85
C VAL A 13 4.70 9.14 -4.36
N GLY A 14 5.48 8.23 -3.77
CA GLY A 14 4.93 6.98 -3.21
C GLY A 14 3.90 7.23 -2.12
N HIS A 15 4.12 8.20 -1.24
CA HIS A 15 3.22 8.52 -0.12
C HIS A 15 1.86 9.04 -0.57
N ILE A 16 1.80 9.77 -1.69
CA ILE A 16 0.53 10.14 -2.34
C ILE A 16 -0.23 8.87 -2.76
N THR A 17 0.49 7.83 -3.20
CA THR A 17 -0.13 6.57 -3.62
C THR A 17 -0.62 5.67 -2.49
N TYR A 18 -0.32 5.99 -1.24
CA TYR A 18 -0.75 5.17 -0.10
C TYR A 18 -2.02 5.69 0.57
N LEU A 19 -2.36 6.96 0.34
CA LEU A 19 -3.56 7.60 0.87
C LEU A 19 -4.65 7.68 -0.21
N SER A 20 -5.91 7.59 0.19
CA SER A 20 -7.03 7.87 -0.72
C SER A 20 -7.19 9.38 -0.93
N ASP A 21 -7.85 9.75 -2.03
CA ASP A 21 -8.23 11.15 -2.31
C ASP A 21 -9.09 11.74 -1.18
N ASP A 22 -10.08 10.99 -0.71
CA ASP A 22 -10.95 11.39 0.39
C ASP A 22 -10.17 11.63 1.69
N ALA A 23 -9.19 10.77 2.01
CA ALA A 23 -8.36 10.92 3.20
C ALA A 23 -7.45 12.15 3.10
N MET A 24 -6.89 12.43 1.92
CA MET A 24 -6.10 13.65 1.69
C MET A 24 -6.97 14.91 1.75
N GLY A 25 -8.16 14.88 1.14
CA GLY A 25 -9.14 15.95 1.16
C GLY A 25 -9.62 16.27 2.57
N ALA A 26 -10.01 15.27 3.35
CA ALA A 26 -10.46 15.43 4.72
C ALA A 26 -9.35 15.95 5.67
N LYS A 27 -8.10 15.49 5.46
CA LYS A 27 -6.98 15.82 6.36
C LYS A 27 -6.37 17.20 6.06
N PHE A 28 -6.30 17.61 4.80
CA PHE A 28 -5.56 18.82 4.41
C PHE A 28 -6.40 19.83 3.62
N GLY A 29 -7.39 19.38 2.85
CA GLY A 29 -8.16 20.24 1.95
C GLY A 29 -7.25 21.16 1.11
N ARG A 30 -7.61 22.44 1.04
CA ARG A 30 -6.78 23.51 0.42
C ARG A 30 -6.19 24.46 1.47
N VAL A 31 -5.92 23.95 2.68
CA VAL A 31 -5.45 24.79 3.79
C VAL A 31 -4.05 25.30 3.50
N LEU A 32 -3.90 26.63 3.56
CA LEU A 32 -2.61 27.28 3.37
C LEU A 32 -1.73 27.16 4.62
N LYS A 33 -0.42 27.15 4.39
CA LYS A 33 0.59 27.21 5.46
C LYS A 33 0.68 28.61 6.09
N THR A 34 0.46 29.63 5.28
CA THR A 34 0.46 31.05 5.65
C THR A 34 -0.82 31.71 5.17
N GLU A 35 -1.31 32.75 5.85
CA GLU A 35 -2.57 33.43 5.52
C GLU A 35 -2.61 34.11 4.14
N LYS A 36 -1.50 34.14 3.41
CA LYS A 36 -1.37 34.74 2.09
C LYS A 36 -0.94 33.70 1.08
N LEU A 37 -1.58 33.73 -0.08
CA LEU A 37 -1.07 33.11 -1.30
C LEU A 37 0.22 33.83 -1.68
N ASN A 38 1.30 33.06 -1.75
CA ASN A 38 2.48 33.48 -2.47
C ASN A 38 2.32 32.98 -3.92
N TYR A 39 3.07 33.52 -4.87
CA TYR A 39 3.12 32.97 -6.24
C TYR A 39 4.53 32.44 -6.52
N ASP A 40 5.19 31.94 -5.47
CA ASP A 40 6.56 31.47 -5.53
C ASP A 40 6.58 29.96 -5.74
N LEU A 41 7.05 29.55 -6.92
CA LEU A 41 7.16 28.16 -7.36
C LEU A 41 8.08 27.29 -6.48
N HIS A 42 8.86 27.88 -5.58
CA HIS A 42 9.80 27.16 -4.72
C HIS A 42 9.34 27.03 -3.26
N SER A 43 8.45 27.91 -2.81
CA SER A 43 7.93 27.92 -1.44
C SER A 43 6.88 26.84 -1.22
N VAL A 44 6.60 26.55 0.06
CA VAL A 44 5.55 25.61 0.47
C VAL A 44 4.33 26.45 0.85
N GLU A 45 3.26 26.30 0.09
CA GLU A 45 2.08 27.14 0.22
C GLU A 45 0.93 26.41 0.91
N PHE A 46 0.83 25.10 0.72
CA PHE A 46 -0.22 24.27 1.31
C PHE A 46 0.29 23.37 2.44
N GLN A 47 -0.58 23.06 3.39
CA GLN A 47 -0.28 22.14 4.50
C GLN A 47 0.11 20.74 3.99
N VAL A 48 -0.52 20.26 2.92
CA VAL A 48 -0.23 18.96 2.31
C VAL A 48 1.22 18.88 1.78
N GLU A 49 1.71 19.96 1.17
CA GLU A 49 3.09 20.04 0.67
C GLU A 49 4.09 20.03 1.83
N SER A 50 3.78 20.77 2.90
CA SER A 50 4.60 20.79 4.12
C SER A 50 4.68 19.40 4.75
N TYR A 51 3.56 18.69 4.83
CA TYR A 51 3.48 17.34 5.36
C TYR A 51 4.30 16.36 4.50
N LEU A 52 4.11 16.35 3.19
CA LEU A 52 4.84 15.44 2.29
C LEU A 52 6.35 15.70 2.31
N ARG A 53 6.79 16.97 2.34
CA ARG A 53 8.21 17.30 2.47
C ARG A 53 8.80 16.82 3.78
N TYR A 54 8.08 16.98 4.90
CA TYR A 54 8.52 16.49 6.20
C TYR A 54 8.66 14.95 6.20
N GLN A 55 7.65 14.23 5.71
CA GLN A 55 7.70 12.76 5.61
C GLN A 55 8.83 12.29 4.68
N GLY A 56 9.07 12.99 3.57
CA GLY A 56 10.18 12.72 2.66
C GLY A 56 11.54 12.92 3.34
N GLU A 57 11.72 14.02 4.09
CA GLU A 57 12.94 14.32 4.83
C GLU A 57 13.26 13.20 5.83
N GLU A 58 12.30 12.88 6.70
CA GLU A 58 12.44 11.84 7.73
C GLU A 58 12.75 10.46 7.12
N PHE A 59 12.13 10.12 5.98
CA PHE A 59 12.46 8.87 5.29
C PHE A 59 13.90 8.88 4.75
N SER A 60 14.34 10.00 4.19
CA SER A 60 15.67 10.11 3.58
C SER A 60 16.83 10.09 4.59
N THR A 61 16.55 10.28 5.88
CA THR A 61 17.55 10.14 6.95
C THR A 61 17.65 8.72 7.47
N ARG A 62 16.63 7.89 7.27
CA ARG A 62 16.50 6.55 7.86
C ARG A 62 16.55 5.40 6.85
N PHE A 63 16.43 5.68 5.56
CA PHE A 63 16.38 4.66 4.50
C PHE A 63 17.48 4.86 3.46
N ASP A 64 18.09 3.75 3.02
CA ASP A 64 19.13 3.78 1.98
C ASP A 64 18.52 3.84 0.57
N ALA A 65 19.09 4.68 -0.30
CA ALA A 65 18.57 4.90 -1.64
C ALA A 65 18.77 3.70 -2.58
N ASN A 66 19.87 2.96 -2.45
CA ASN A 66 20.09 1.77 -3.28
C ASN A 66 19.16 0.64 -2.86
N THR A 67 18.96 0.46 -1.55
CA THR A 67 17.94 -0.46 -1.02
C THR A 67 16.55 -0.10 -1.55
N TYR A 68 16.20 1.20 -1.57
CA TYR A 68 14.92 1.64 -2.12
C TYR A 68 14.75 1.26 -3.59
N LEU A 69 15.76 1.51 -4.43
CA LEU A 69 15.73 1.13 -5.85
C LEU A 69 15.59 -0.39 -6.04
N LEU A 70 16.33 -1.19 -5.26
CA LEU A 70 16.27 -2.64 -5.34
C LEU A 70 14.90 -3.18 -4.91
N MET A 71 14.33 -2.67 -3.82
CA MET A 71 13.00 -3.08 -3.36
C MET A 71 11.91 -2.69 -4.35
N THR A 72 11.94 -1.49 -4.94
CA THR A 72 10.98 -1.09 -5.97
C THR A 72 11.08 -1.97 -7.20
N LYS A 73 12.31 -2.29 -7.68
CA LYS A 73 12.48 -3.23 -8.79
C LYS A 73 11.98 -4.63 -8.47
N ALA A 74 12.22 -5.12 -7.25
CA ALA A 74 11.74 -6.43 -6.84
C ALA A 74 10.21 -6.49 -6.83
N LEU A 75 9.53 -5.42 -6.39
CA LEU A 75 8.08 -5.30 -6.46
C LEU A 75 7.57 -5.23 -7.90
N ASP A 76 8.23 -4.46 -8.78
CA ASP A 76 7.81 -4.30 -10.17
C ASP A 76 8.02 -5.57 -11.01
N TYR A 77 9.01 -6.39 -10.67
CA TYR A 77 9.32 -7.64 -11.38
C TYR A 77 8.63 -8.87 -10.79
N PHE A 78 7.92 -8.72 -9.68
CA PHE A 78 7.27 -9.86 -9.03
C PHE A 78 6.10 -10.35 -9.89
N ASP A 79 6.30 -11.50 -10.50
CA ASP A 79 5.26 -12.26 -11.19
C ASP A 79 5.38 -13.73 -10.76
N PRO A 80 4.50 -14.22 -9.89
CA PRO A 80 4.55 -15.60 -9.43
C PRO A 80 4.15 -16.58 -10.54
N ALA A 81 3.39 -16.15 -11.55
CA ALA A 81 2.87 -17.01 -12.61
C ALA A 81 3.83 -17.17 -13.80
N ALA A 82 4.85 -16.31 -13.91
CA ALA A 82 5.82 -16.33 -15.01
C ALA A 82 6.48 -17.70 -15.23
N ALA A 83 6.81 -18.43 -14.15
CA ALA A 83 7.42 -19.77 -14.24
C ALA A 83 6.44 -20.88 -14.64
N HIS A 84 5.13 -20.58 -14.63
CA HIS A 84 4.05 -21.52 -14.88
C HIS A 84 3.27 -21.19 -16.16
N GLY A 85 3.82 -20.34 -17.03
CA GLY A 85 3.19 -19.94 -18.29
C GLY A 85 2.05 -18.94 -18.11
N ASP A 86 2.22 -18.01 -17.18
CA ASP A 86 1.24 -16.98 -16.78
C ASP A 86 -0.08 -17.57 -16.22
N ASP A 87 -0.01 -18.83 -15.76
CA ASP A 87 -1.13 -19.54 -15.12
C ASP A 87 -0.99 -19.48 -13.58
N LEU A 88 -1.76 -18.57 -12.98
CA LEU A 88 -1.78 -18.41 -11.53
C LEU A 88 -2.38 -19.61 -10.79
N VAL A 89 -3.33 -20.34 -11.41
CA VAL A 89 -3.93 -21.53 -10.80
C VAL A 89 -2.86 -22.60 -10.65
N ARG A 90 -2.16 -22.92 -11.74
CA ARG A 90 -1.05 -23.88 -11.76
C ARG A 90 0.08 -23.50 -10.80
N THR A 91 0.35 -22.20 -10.67
CA THR A 91 1.32 -21.67 -9.71
C THR A 91 0.95 -22.02 -8.27
N LEU A 92 -0.34 -21.94 -7.94
CA LEU A 92 -0.85 -22.14 -6.58
C LEU A 92 -1.14 -23.61 -6.25
N GLU A 93 -1.26 -24.51 -7.24
CA GLU A 93 -1.58 -25.93 -7.05
C GLU A 93 -0.67 -26.65 -6.03
N GLY A 94 0.62 -26.31 -6.00
CA GLY A 94 1.59 -26.93 -5.09
C GLY A 94 1.57 -26.41 -3.66
N VAL A 95 0.81 -25.35 -3.36
CA VAL A 95 0.82 -24.73 -2.02
C VAL A 95 -0.06 -25.53 -1.05
N GLU A 96 0.51 -25.91 0.11
CA GLU A 96 -0.20 -26.68 1.15
C GLU A 96 -0.85 -25.80 2.22
N ALA A 97 -0.50 -24.52 2.27
CA ALA A 97 -1.03 -23.59 3.27
C ALA A 97 -2.50 -23.22 3.01
N ASP A 98 -3.24 -22.96 4.09
CA ASP A 98 -4.50 -22.24 4.03
C ASP A 98 -4.24 -20.74 3.84
N PHE A 99 -5.18 -20.04 3.21
CA PHE A 99 -5.03 -18.64 2.85
C PHE A 99 -6.03 -17.72 3.58
N CYS A 100 -5.55 -16.55 3.98
CA CYS A 100 -6.38 -15.43 4.41
C CYS A 100 -6.02 -14.19 3.60
N LEU A 101 -6.95 -13.71 2.78
CA LEU A 101 -6.79 -12.51 1.98
C LEU A 101 -7.69 -11.41 2.52
N MET A 102 -7.12 -10.24 2.74
CA MET A 102 -7.84 -9.05 3.19
C MET A 102 -7.49 -7.88 2.28
N SER A 103 -8.50 -7.22 1.73
CA SER A 103 -8.35 -6.07 0.84
C SER A 103 -9.08 -4.86 1.42
N PHE A 104 -8.75 -3.66 0.94
CA PHE A 104 -9.34 -2.41 1.41
C PHE A 104 -10.00 -1.66 0.26
N THR A 105 -11.25 -1.22 0.45
CA THR A 105 -12.12 -0.68 -0.62
C THR A 105 -11.49 0.48 -1.40
N THR A 106 -10.68 1.31 -0.73
CA THR A 106 -10.04 2.49 -1.33
C THR A 106 -8.57 2.29 -1.68
N ASP A 107 -8.01 1.08 -1.53
CA ASP A 107 -6.66 0.80 -2.01
C ASP A 107 -6.65 0.80 -3.54
N TRP A 108 -5.90 1.73 -4.14
CA TRP A 108 -5.76 1.83 -5.58
C TRP A 108 -4.48 1.15 -6.10
N ARG A 109 -3.47 0.98 -5.23
CA ARG A 109 -2.19 0.37 -5.59
C ARG A 109 -2.33 -1.15 -5.65
N PHE A 110 -3.02 -1.72 -4.67
CA PHE A 110 -3.33 -3.15 -4.59
C PHE A 110 -4.84 -3.32 -4.47
N SER A 111 -5.53 -3.04 -5.58
CA SER A 111 -6.98 -2.91 -5.56
C SER A 111 -7.70 -4.20 -5.17
N PRO A 112 -8.91 -4.11 -4.57
CA PRO A 112 -9.72 -5.28 -4.26
C PRO A 112 -9.96 -6.20 -5.47
N ALA A 113 -9.97 -5.65 -6.69
CA ALA A 113 -10.05 -6.44 -7.91
C ALA A 113 -8.87 -7.42 -8.06
N ARG A 114 -7.64 -6.98 -7.78
CA ARG A 114 -6.44 -7.84 -7.81
C ARG A 114 -6.48 -8.89 -6.70
N SER A 115 -7.01 -8.56 -5.52
CA SER A 115 -7.22 -9.56 -4.47
C SER A 115 -8.24 -10.62 -4.89
N ARG A 116 -9.33 -10.23 -5.57
CA ARG A 116 -10.33 -11.17 -6.10
C ARG A 116 -9.72 -12.09 -7.17
N GLU A 117 -8.87 -11.58 -8.06
CA GLU A 117 -8.14 -12.42 -9.03
C GLU A 117 -7.32 -13.53 -8.33
N ILE A 118 -6.66 -13.21 -7.21
CA ILE A 118 -5.93 -14.21 -6.42
C ILE A 118 -6.88 -15.20 -5.76
N VAL A 119 -8.00 -14.73 -5.19
CA VAL A 119 -9.02 -15.60 -4.57
C VAL A 119 -9.62 -16.57 -5.58
N ASP A 120 -9.97 -16.09 -6.78
CA ASP A 120 -10.51 -16.92 -7.85
C ASP A 120 -9.51 -18.01 -8.26
N ALA A 121 -8.22 -17.67 -8.36
CA ALA A 121 -7.16 -18.64 -8.66
C ALA A 121 -6.97 -19.66 -7.52
N LEU A 122 -7.02 -19.23 -6.26
CA LEU A 122 -6.96 -20.12 -5.10
C LEU A 122 -8.14 -21.11 -5.06
N ILE A 123 -9.35 -20.63 -5.34
CA ILE A 123 -10.56 -21.47 -5.42
C ILE A 123 -10.43 -22.48 -6.57
N ALA A 124 -9.99 -22.05 -7.75
CA ALA A 124 -9.76 -22.92 -8.90
C ALA A 124 -8.70 -24.00 -8.61
N ALA A 125 -7.65 -23.65 -7.87
CA ALA A 125 -6.61 -24.56 -7.39
C ALA A 125 -7.05 -25.41 -6.18
N LYS A 126 -8.34 -25.36 -5.80
CA LYS A 126 -8.94 -26.11 -4.67
C LYS A 126 -8.24 -25.84 -3.33
N LYS A 127 -7.82 -24.59 -3.10
CA LYS A 127 -7.22 -24.14 -1.84
C LYS A 127 -8.27 -23.62 -0.88
N ASN A 128 -8.03 -23.80 0.41
CA ASN A 128 -8.84 -23.17 1.44
C ASN A 128 -8.46 -21.69 1.51
N VAL A 129 -9.43 -20.82 1.25
CA VAL A 129 -9.23 -19.37 1.30
C VAL A 129 -10.36 -18.70 2.07
N SER A 130 -10.00 -17.79 2.97
CA SER A 130 -10.91 -16.82 3.58
C SER A 130 -10.63 -15.46 2.97
N TYR A 131 -11.64 -14.81 2.39
CA TYR A 131 -11.52 -13.47 1.80
C TYR A 131 -12.40 -12.48 2.55
N LEU A 132 -11.85 -11.30 2.85
CA LEU A 132 -12.61 -10.17 3.38
C LEU A 132 -12.22 -8.87 2.67
N GLU A 133 -13.23 -8.15 2.21
CA GLU A 133 -13.08 -6.78 1.73
C GLU A 133 -13.51 -5.81 2.83
N ILE A 134 -12.57 -4.99 3.28
CA ILE A 134 -12.72 -4.09 4.43
C ILE A 134 -12.97 -2.69 3.91
N ASP A 135 -14.10 -2.12 4.32
CA ASP A 135 -14.37 -0.72 4.04
C ASP A 135 -13.47 0.18 4.89
N ALA A 136 -12.59 0.92 4.23
CA ALA A 136 -11.59 1.76 4.87
C ALA A 136 -11.22 2.93 3.94
N PRO A 137 -11.35 4.19 4.37
CA PRO A 137 -10.99 5.34 3.55
C PRO A 137 -9.48 5.61 3.50
N GLN A 138 -8.64 4.87 4.22
CA GLN A 138 -7.21 5.18 4.34
C GLN A 138 -6.36 4.72 3.15
N GLY A 139 -6.95 4.10 2.13
CA GLY A 139 -6.22 3.55 0.98
C GLY A 139 -5.36 2.35 1.38
N HIS A 140 -4.16 2.26 0.79
CA HIS A 140 -3.23 1.17 1.06
C HIS A 140 -2.78 1.14 2.52
N ASP A 141 -2.55 2.29 3.16
CA ASP A 141 -2.07 2.34 4.55
C ASP A 141 -3.11 1.82 5.58
N ALA A 142 -4.31 1.45 5.16
CA ALA A 142 -5.37 0.91 6.02
C ALA A 142 -4.92 -0.35 6.81
N PHE A 143 -4.04 -1.20 6.25
CA PHE A 143 -3.54 -2.39 6.97
C PHE A 143 -2.62 -2.06 8.15
N LEU A 144 -2.07 -0.85 8.20
CA LEU A 144 -1.24 -0.35 9.31
C LEU A 144 -2.07 0.33 10.41
N MET A 145 -3.38 0.49 10.18
CA MET A 145 -4.28 1.20 11.08
C MET A 145 -5.08 0.23 11.95
N PRO A 146 -5.44 0.62 13.19
CA PRO A 146 -6.20 -0.22 14.10
C PRO A 146 -7.70 -0.23 13.74
N ILE A 147 -8.05 -0.78 12.56
CA ILE A 147 -9.42 -0.86 12.07
C ILE A 147 -10.13 -2.03 12.79
N PRO A 148 -11.21 -1.80 13.57
CA PRO A 148 -11.82 -2.86 14.38
C PRO A 148 -12.26 -4.08 13.56
N ARG A 149 -12.90 -3.87 12.41
CA ARG A 149 -13.36 -4.94 11.52
C ARG A 149 -12.21 -5.78 10.97
N TYR A 150 -11.11 -5.13 10.57
CA TYR A 150 -9.89 -5.79 10.11
C TYR A 150 -9.28 -6.66 11.21
N LEU A 151 -9.05 -6.08 12.39
CA LEU A 151 -8.41 -6.77 13.50
C LEU A 151 -9.24 -7.94 14.03
N GLN A 152 -10.58 -7.79 14.09
CA GLN A 152 -11.47 -8.87 14.50
C GLN A 152 -11.44 -10.04 13.52
N ALA A 153 -11.51 -9.76 12.21
CA ALA A 153 -11.42 -10.80 11.20
C ALA A 153 -10.06 -11.50 11.21
N PHE A 154 -8.97 -10.73 11.33
CA PHE A 154 -7.61 -11.27 11.39
C PHE A 154 -7.43 -12.16 12.62
N SER A 155 -7.82 -11.67 13.80
CA SER A 155 -7.79 -12.44 15.05
C SER A 155 -8.66 -13.70 14.96
N GLY A 156 -9.84 -13.58 14.35
CA GLY A 156 -10.75 -14.72 14.13
C GLY A 156 -10.14 -15.80 13.23
N TYR A 157 -9.41 -15.41 12.19
CA TYR A 157 -8.67 -16.36 11.35
C TYR A 157 -7.51 -16.99 12.12
N MET A 158 -6.67 -16.19 12.79
CA MET A 158 -5.52 -16.68 13.55
C MET A 158 -5.91 -17.64 14.67
N ASN A 159 -7.02 -17.39 15.38
CA ASN A 159 -7.53 -18.29 16.41
C ASN A 159 -8.00 -19.66 15.89
N ARG A 160 -8.26 -19.78 14.58
CA ARG A 160 -8.63 -21.05 13.93
C ARG A 160 -7.42 -21.87 13.48
N ILE A 161 -6.25 -21.23 13.35
CA ILE A 161 -5.01 -21.92 12.99
C ILE A 161 -4.51 -22.60 14.26
N SER A 162 -4.79 -23.90 14.38
CA SER A 162 -4.34 -24.73 15.49
C SER A 162 -2.82 -24.62 15.68
N VAL A 163 -2.38 -24.29 16.89
CA VAL A 163 -1.01 -24.50 17.38
C VAL A 163 -1.03 -25.64 18.37
#